data_AF-A0A418BH18-F1
#
_entry.id   AF-A0A418BH18-F1
#
_cell.length_a   1.000
_cell.length_b   1.000
_cell.length_c   1.000
_cell.angle_alpha   90.00
_cell.angle_beta   90.00
_cell.angle_gamma   90.00
#
_symmetry.space_group_name_H-M   'P 1'
#
loop_
_entity.id
_entity.type
_entity.pdbx_description
1 polymer ?
#
loop_
_entity_poly.entity_id
_entity_poly.type
_entity_poly.pdbx_seq_one_letter_code
_entity_poly.pdbx_strand_id
1 'polypeptide(L)' 'ASYHEYLILSMKSRTMVLKAGDETLPLDASGLFVEGPTLAASNILNNQRIVQVYKQELE' A
#
# COMPACT_ATOMS: atom_id res chain seq x y z
N ALA A 1 8.50 11.97 17.33
CA ALA A 1 7.11 11.71 16.91
C ALA A 1 7.12 10.60 15.88
N SER A 2 6.13 9.71 15.90
CA SER A 2 6.00 8.63 14.89
C SER A 2 5.03 9.11 13.82
N TYR A 3 5.44 9.01 12.55
CA TYR A 3 4.62 9.40 11.40
C TYR A 3 4.41 8.20 10.48
N HIS A 4 3.30 8.19 9.74
CA HIS A 4 3.08 7.22 8.69
C HIS A 4 3.84 7.65 7.43
N GLU A 5 4.61 6.74 6.84
CA GLU A 5 5.41 7.01 5.64
C GLU A 5 4.64 6.73 4.34
N TYR A 6 3.57 5.93 4.39
CA TYR A 6 2.82 5.52 3.21
C TYR A 6 1.32 5.66 3.42
N LEU A 7 0.64 6.07 2.34
CA LEU A 7 -0.81 6.02 2.21
C LEU A 7 -1.17 5.05 1.08
N ILE A 8 -1.94 4.02 1.43
CA ILE A 8 -2.38 2.98 0.51
C ILE A 8 -3.88 3.17 0.28
N LEU A 9 -4.27 3.44 -0.97
CA LEU A 9 -5.66 3.68 -1.37
C LEU A 9 -6.17 2.50 -2.21
N SER A 10 -7.15 1.78 -1.67
CA SER A 10 -7.82 0.71 -2.41
C SER A 10 -8.91 1.30 -3.31
N MET A 11 -8.86 1.00 -4.61
CA MET A 11 -9.86 1.40 -5.60
C MET A 11 -10.43 0.16 -6.28
N LYS A 12 -11.57 0.31 -6.98
CA LYS A 12 -12.29 -0.81 -7.59
C LYS A 12 -11.44 -1.71 -8.50
N SER A 13 -10.52 -1.12 -9.25
CA SER A 13 -9.71 -1.83 -10.26
C SER A 13 -8.20 -1.66 -10.06
N ARG A 14 -7.75 -1.04 -8.97
CA ARG A 14 -6.32 -0.82 -8.69
C ARG A 14 -6.08 -0.43 -7.24
N THR A 15 -4.82 -0.46 -6.84
CA THR A 15 -4.33 0.15 -5.59
C THR A 15 -3.37 1.29 -5.93
N MET A 16 -3.51 2.42 -5.25
CA MET A 16 -2.52 3.51 -5.31
C MET A 16 -1.69 3.53 -4.05
N VAL A 17 -0.39 3.69 -4.20
CA VAL A 17 0.55 3.84 -3.08
C VAL A 17 1.18 5.21 -3.19
N LEU A 18 1.08 5.99 -2.12
CA LEU A 18 1.61 7.34 -2.01
C LEU A 18 2.65 7.35 -0.89
N LYS A 19 3.78 8.03 -1.11
CA LYS A 19 4.71 8.37 -0.04
C LYS A 19 4.22 9.63 0.67
N ALA A 20 4.08 9.55 1.99
CA ALA A 20 3.76 10.68 2.84
C ALA A 20 5.03 11.44 3.23
N GLY A 21 4.96 12.75 3.20
CA GLY A 21 6.04 13.70 3.49
C GLY A 21 5.47 15.12 3.39
N ASP A 22 6.33 16.10 3.13
CA ASP A 22 5.86 17.49 2.90
C ASP A 22 4.93 17.58 1.68
N GLU A 23 5.16 16.72 0.69
CA GLU A 23 4.25 16.49 -0.44
C GLU A 23 3.86 15.01 -0.49
N THR A 24 2.61 14.74 -0.87
CA THR A 24 2.12 13.37 -1.09
C THR A 24 2.28 12.99 -2.54
N LEU A 25 3.20 12.07 -2.83
CA LEU A 25 3.57 11.71 -4.21
C LEU A 25 3.30 10.23 -4.49
N PRO A 26 2.78 9.88 -5.68
CA PRO A 26 2.65 8.49 -6.11
C PRO A 26 3.99 7.77 -6.10
N LEU A 27 3.97 6.49 -5.73
CA LEU A 27 5.14 5.62 -5.72
C LEU A 27 4.97 4.53 -6.79
N ASP A 28 5.71 4.66 -7.88
CA ASP A 28 5.59 3.78 -9.05
C ASP A 28 6.11 2.35 -8.77
N ALA A 29 7.11 2.20 -7.90
CA ALA A 29 7.75 0.91 -7.58
C ALA A 29 7.68 0.61 -6.08
N SER A 30 6.46 0.42 -5.55
CA SER A 30 6.24 0.15 -4.11
C SER A 30 6.52 -1.29 -3.68
N GLY A 31 6.56 -2.24 -4.61
CA GLY A 31 6.60 -3.68 -4.31
C GLY A 31 5.26 -4.25 -3.83
N LEU A 32 4.21 -3.42 -3.77
CA LEU A 32 2.84 -3.85 -3.52
C LEU A 32 2.15 -4.21 -4.83
N PHE A 33 1.13 -5.06 -4.75
CA PHE A 33 0.26 -5.38 -5.88
C PHE A 33 -0.67 -4.20 -6.17
N VAL A 34 -0.52 -3.58 -7.33
CA VAL A 34 -1.25 -2.35 -7.71
C VAL A 34 -2.34 -2.55 -8.75
N GLU A 35 -2.38 -3.70 -9.42
CA GLU A 35 -3.29 -3.97 -10.54
C GLU A 35 -4.72 -4.35 -10.10
N GLY A 36 -4.99 -4.41 -8.80
CA GLY A 36 -6.31 -4.69 -8.25
C GLY A 36 -6.54 -4.06 -6.87
N PRO A 37 -7.73 -4.24 -6.29
CA PRO A 37 -8.07 -3.70 -4.98
C PRO A 37 -7.25 -4.36 -3.85
N THR A 38 -6.86 -3.56 -2.87
CA THR A 38 -6.32 -4.04 -1.59
C THR A 38 -7.46 -4.32 -0.63
N LEU A 39 -7.49 -5.51 -0.04
CA LEU A 39 -8.49 -5.90 0.96
C LEU A 39 -8.07 -5.43 2.37
N ALA A 40 -6.78 -5.53 2.68
CA ALA A 40 -6.20 -5.01 3.92
C ALA A 40 -4.72 -4.68 3.71
N ALA A 41 -4.21 -3.69 4.43
CA ALA A 41 -2.79 -3.41 4.53
C ALA A 41 -2.45 -3.02 5.98
N SER A 42 -1.36 -3.56 6.53
CA SER A 42 -0.97 -3.31 7.92
C SER A 42 0.53 -3.42 8.15
N ASN A 43 1.00 -2.75 9.18
CA ASN A 43 2.34 -2.94 9.73
C ASN A 43 2.40 -4.22 10.56
N ILE A 44 3.50 -4.96 10.42
CA ILE A 44 3.84 -6.11 11.28
C ILE A 44 5.27 -5.97 11.80
N LEU A 45 5.66 -6.87 12.71
CA LEU A 45 7.02 -6.94 13.26
C LEU A 45 7.50 -5.59 13.82
N ASN A 46 6.68 -4.96 14.67
CA ASN A 46 6.96 -3.64 15.25
C ASN A 46 7.29 -2.57 14.18
N ASN A 47 6.41 -2.45 13.18
CA ASN A 47 6.52 -1.51 12.05
C ASN A 47 7.72 -1.72 11.12
N GLN A 48 8.42 -2.86 11.20
CA GLN A 48 9.55 -3.15 10.31
C GLN A 48 9.13 -3.63 8.92
N ARG A 49 7.89 -4.10 8.75
CA ARG A 49 7.35 -4.56 7.46
C ARG A 49 5.92 -4.09 7.29
N ILE A 50 5.52 -3.96 6.03
CA ILE A 50 4.13 -3.75 5.61
C ILE A 50 3.70 -5.01 4.88
N VAL A 51 2.52 -5.52 5.22
CA VAL A 51 1.88 -6.63 4.53
C VAL A 51 0.60 -6.13 3.87
N GLN A 52 0.40 -6.56 2.63
CA GLN A 52 -0.81 -6.31 1.85
C GLN A 52 -1.53 -7.64 1.62
N VAL A 53 -2.83 -7.65 1.86
CA VAL A 53 -3.74 -8.72 1.47
C VAL A 53 -4.54 -8.22 0.29
N TYR A 54 -4.43 -8.94 -0.83
CA TYR A 54 -5.20 -8.71 -2.04
C TYR A 54 -5.78 -10.04 -2.52
N LYS A 55 -6.84 -9.96 -3.33
CA LYS A 55 -7.39 -11.16 -3.95
C LYS A 55 -6.42 -11.60 -5.05
N GLN A 56 -5.91 -12.81 -4.95
CA GLN A 56 -5.24 -13.45 -6.08
C GLN A 56 -6.32 -13.87 -7.08
N GLU A 57 -6.24 -13.38 -8.31
CA GLU A 57 -7.04 -13.94 -9.39
C GLU A 57 -6.39 -15.27 -9.79
N LEU A 58 -7.14 -16.36 -9.68
CA LEU A 58 -6.79 -17.64 -10.28
C LEU A 58 -7.22 -17.55 -11.75
N GLU A 59 -6.27 -17.75 -12.66
CA GLU A 59 -6.58 -18.01 -14.07
C GLU A 59 -7.44 -19.28 -14.22
#